data_AF-A0A957K5F9-F1
#
_entry.id   AF-A0A957K5F9-F1
#
_cell.length_a   1.000
_cell.length_b   1.000
_cell.length_c   1.000
_cell.angle_alpha   90.00
_cell.angle_beta   90.00
_cell.angle_gamma   90.00
#
_symmetry.space_group_name_H-M   'P 1'
#
loop_
_entity.id
_entity.type
_entity.pdbx_description
1 polymer ?
#
loop_
_entity_poly.entity_id
_entity_poly.type
_entity_poly.pdbx_seq_one_letter_code
_entity_poly.pdbx_strand_id
1 'polypeptide(L)'
;MALLKRFFSRFVRLQWKLALSYSLVTTLIVTVTLLGLLLFAYTLIDVEVFGVMISSLLPQMTEELPPYFAEEEPDVAALGEWLDSVYNRGRLNLRSADLILNEDDVEYVAVTDATGRIIAGRPLDQIPADLRSALSAEAELVLDGVLAGDLELSDANYTDSDSGVAFLASPILADDGQTLGALIVTLRMPANNSDIFTASLAALGPIILGALLLTSVAGTIFGFFAARGYARRLSNLTAAADSWSQGDFSIMVQDKSADEIGLLARRLNRMAQELQTLLQTRQELAMLEERNRLARDLHDSVKQQVFATAMQTGAARALLENNPVQAKTHLQEAEQLAQLAQQELTELIQEL
;
A
#
# COMPACT_ATOMS: atom_id res chain seq x y z
N MET A 1 -24.97 -17.44 -24.10
CA MET A 1 -24.45 -18.16 -22.90
C MET A 1 -22.99 -18.64 -23.04
N ALA A 2 -22.60 -19.32 -24.13
CA ALA A 2 -21.25 -19.93 -24.26
C ALA A 2 -20.08 -18.92 -24.39
N LEU A 3 -20.30 -17.78 -25.06
CA LEU A 3 -19.29 -16.72 -25.20
C LEU A 3 -18.97 -16.02 -23.87
N LEU A 4 -19.99 -15.76 -23.04
CA LEU A 4 -19.80 -15.20 -21.69
C LEU A 4 -18.98 -16.17 -20.81
N LYS A 5 -19.28 -17.47 -20.83
CA LYS A 5 -18.52 -18.48 -20.07
C LYS A 5 -17.04 -18.55 -20.49
N ARG A 6 -16.72 -18.42 -21.78
CA ARG A 6 -15.34 -18.36 -22.29
C ARG A 6 -14.61 -17.07 -21.91
N PHE A 7 -15.33 -15.96 -21.79
CA PHE A 7 -14.79 -14.69 -21.32
C PHE A 7 -14.46 -14.76 -19.82
N PHE A 8 -15.39 -15.25 -19.00
CA PHE A 8 -15.20 -15.41 -17.56
C PHE A 8 -14.21 -16.53 -17.18
N SER A 9 -14.03 -17.57 -18.00
CA SER A 9 -13.02 -18.61 -17.70
C SER A 9 -11.58 -18.08 -17.76
N ARG A 10 -11.33 -17.00 -18.50
CA ARG A 10 -10.02 -16.30 -18.45
C ARG A 10 -9.79 -15.67 -17.07
N PHE A 11 -10.83 -15.15 -16.42
CA PHE A 11 -10.79 -14.59 -15.07
C PHE A 11 -10.64 -15.62 -13.94
N VAL A 12 -10.79 -16.92 -14.22
CA VAL A 12 -10.57 -17.97 -13.22
C VAL A 12 -9.07 -18.17 -12.95
N ARG A 13 -8.19 -17.87 -13.92
CA ARG A 13 -6.74 -17.99 -13.74
C ARG A 13 -6.25 -17.02 -12.66
N LEU A 14 -5.38 -17.52 -11.76
CA LEU A 14 -4.81 -16.76 -10.63
C LEU A 14 -4.27 -15.39 -11.06
N GLN A 15 -3.67 -15.32 -12.26
CA GLN A 15 -3.11 -14.10 -12.82
C GLN A 15 -4.12 -12.94 -12.95
N TRP A 16 -5.38 -13.24 -13.33
CA TRP A 16 -6.41 -12.21 -13.50
C TRP A 16 -7.05 -11.81 -12.18
N LYS A 17 -7.16 -12.74 -11.22
CA LYS A 17 -7.62 -12.43 -9.85
C LYS A 17 -6.64 -11.50 -9.13
N LEU A 18 -5.34 -11.79 -9.25
CA LEU A 18 -4.29 -10.96 -8.66
C LEU A 18 -4.20 -9.59 -9.35
N ALA A 19 -4.22 -9.54 -10.69
CA ALA A 19 -4.17 -8.27 -11.41
C ALA A 19 -5.35 -7.35 -11.06
N LEU A 20 -6.55 -7.93 -10.96
CA LEU A 20 -7.75 -7.19 -10.58
C LEU A 20 -7.69 -6.71 -9.11
N SER A 21 -7.15 -7.53 -8.20
CA SER A 21 -6.93 -7.12 -6.81
C SER A 21 -5.93 -5.96 -6.69
N TYR A 22 -4.81 -6.01 -7.42
CA TYR A 22 -3.83 -4.92 -7.42
C TYR A 22 -4.40 -3.62 -8.01
N SER A 23 -5.13 -3.73 -9.12
CA SER A 23 -5.81 -2.58 -9.73
C SER A 23 -6.83 -1.97 -8.77
N LEU A 24 -7.67 -2.80 -8.13
CA LEU A 24 -8.68 -2.36 -7.16
C LEU A 24 -8.05 -1.65 -5.96
N VAL A 25 -7.01 -2.25 -5.36
CA VAL A 25 -6.32 -1.66 -4.20
C VAL A 25 -5.64 -0.35 -4.58
N THR A 26 -4.97 -0.29 -5.73
CA THR A 26 -4.29 0.94 -6.20
C THR A 26 -5.30 2.05 -6.44
N THR A 27 -6.39 1.76 -7.15
CA THR A 27 -7.44 2.74 -7.40
C THR A 27 -8.12 3.18 -6.10
N LEU A 28 -8.35 2.27 -5.15
CA LEU A 28 -8.93 2.59 -3.85
C LEU A 28 -8.03 3.52 -3.01
N ILE A 29 -6.72 3.27 -2.99
CA ILE A 29 -5.77 4.14 -2.28
C ILE A 29 -5.80 5.54 -2.90
N VAL A 30 -5.72 5.62 -4.23
CA VAL A 30 -5.74 6.90 -4.94
C VAL A 30 -7.05 7.64 -4.73
N THR A 31 -8.20 6.98 -4.78
CA THR A 31 -9.50 7.64 -4.51
C THR A 31 -9.56 8.17 -3.08
N VAL A 32 -9.12 7.39 -2.08
CA VAL A 32 -9.11 7.82 -0.68
C VAL A 32 -8.17 9.02 -0.49
N THR A 33 -6.97 8.99 -1.08
CA THR A 33 -6.03 10.11 -1.01
C THR A 33 -6.59 11.37 -1.68
N LEU A 34 -7.18 11.26 -2.88
CA LEU A 34 -7.77 12.39 -3.57
C LEU A 34 -8.97 12.97 -2.83
N LEU A 35 -9.81 12.11 -2.24
CA LEU A 35 -10.97 12.54 -1.45
C LEU A 35 -10.53 13.22 -0.14
N GLY A 36 -9.45 12.73 0.49
CA GLY A 36 -8.84 13.39 1.65
C GLY A 36 -8.25 14.76 1.31
N LEU A 37 -7.57 14.89 0.17
CA LEU A 37 -7.07 16.18 -0.32
C LEU A 37 -8.21 17.16 -0.63
N LEU A 38 -9.29 16.68 -1.23
CA LEU A 38 -10.46 17.50 -1.53
C LEU A 38 -11.14 17.99 -0.24
N LEU A 39 -11.32 17.10 0.74
CA LEU A 39 -11.85 17.46 2.05
C LEU A 39 -10.95 18.48 2.77
N PHE A 40 -9.63 18.27 2.73
CA PHE A 40 -8.66 19.19 3.32
C PHE A 40 -8.69 20.57 2.64
N ALA A 41 -8.77 20.61 1.31
CA ALA A 41 -8.92 21.86 0.57
C ALA A 41 -10.24 22.57 0.93
N TYR A 42 -11.35 21.82 1.08
CA TYR A 42 -12.62 22.38 1.51
C TYR A 42 -12.53 23.01 2.91
N THR A 43 -11.84 22.37 3.86
CA THR A 43 -11.65 22.92 5.21
C THR A 43 -10.72 24.14 5.27
N LEU A 44 -9.79 24.29 4.32
CA LEU A 44 -8.91 25.46 4.25
C LEU A 44 -9.61 26.71 3.71
N ILE A 45 -10.68 26.52 2.92
CA ILE A 45 -11.46 27.61 2.34
C ILE A 45 -12.62 28.01 3.28
N ASP A 46 -12.69 27.42 4.48
CA ASP A 46 -13.71 27.78 5.45
C ASP A 46 -13.53 29.23 5.94
N VAL A 47 -14.65 29.91 6.05
CA VAL A 47 -14.80 31.35 6.28
C VAL A 47 -14.15 31.79 7.60
N GLU A 48 -14.13 30.92 8.60
CA GLU A 48 -13.48 31.16 9.90
C GLU A 48 -11.95 31.27 9.77
N VAL A 49 -11.31 30.42 8.95
CA VAL A 49 -9.85 30.41 8.79
C VAL A 49 -9.39 31.67 8.04
N PHE A 50 -10.19 32.11 7.07
CA PHE A 50 -9.94 33.34 6.33
C PHE A 50 -10.04 34.57 7.24
N GLY A 51 -11.11 34.67 8.04
CA GLY A 51 -11.31 35.77 8.99
C GLY A 51 -10.17 35.91 10.00
N VAL A 52 -9.65 34.78 10.51
CA VAL A 52 -8.48 34.74 11.43
C VAL A 52 -7.20 35.18 10.74
N MET A 53 -7.02 34.84 9.46
CA MET A 53 -5.84 35.26 8.71
C MET A 53 -5.84 36.78 8.51
N ILE A 54 -7.00 37.38 8.20
CA ILE A 54 -7.07 38.83 8.01
C ILE A 54 -6.94 39.62 9.32
N SER A 55 -7.51 39.17 10.46
CA SER A 55 -7.28 39.85 11.77
C SER A 55 -5.81 40.01 12.06
N SER A 56 -5.00 39.00 11.75
CA SER A 56 -3.56 39.01 12.08
C SER A 56 -2.76 40.13 11.40
N LEU A 57 -3.38 40.86 10.47
CA LEU A 57 -2.76 41.89 9.63
C LEU A 57 -3.23 43.29 9.99
N LEU A 58 -4.48 43.43 10.45
CA LEU A 58 -5.06 44.73 10.79
C LEU A 58 -4.22 45.49 11.83
N PRO A 59 -3.68 44.87 12.90
CA PRO A 59 -2.79 45.55 13.83
C PRO A 59 -1.56 46.19 13.19
N GLN A 60 -0.97 45.55 12.17
CA GLN A 60 0.17 46.12 11.45
C GLN A 60 -0.24 47.37 10.64
N MET A 61 -1.49 47.44 10.20
CA MET A 61 -2.02 48.60 9.50
C MET A 61 -2.38 49.74 10.45
N THR A 62 -2.89 49.42 11.65
CA THR A 62 -3.27 50.44 12.63
C THR A 62 -2.07 51.10 13.30
N GLU A 63 -0.88 50.49 13.29
CA GLU A 63 0.37 51.13 13.76
C GLU A 63 0.79 52.36 12.94
N GLU A 64 0.40 52.45 11.66
CA GLU A 64 0.72 53.60 10.80
C GLU A 64 -0.25 54.78 10.97
N LEU A 65 -1.37 54.56 11.68
CA LEU A 65 -2.47 55.52 11.79
C LEU A 65 -2.38 56.60 12.88
N PRO A 66 -1.70 56.41 14.04
CA PRO A 66 -1.68 57.41 15.12
C PRO A 66 -1.23 58.81 14.69
N PRO A 67 -0.26 59.00 13.77
CA PRO A 67 0.14 60.34 13.31
C PRO A 67 -0.98 61.19 12.72
N TYR A 68 -2.04 60.59 12.17
CA TYR A 68 -3.18 61.32 11.58
C TYR A 68 -4.17 61.84 12.62
N PHE A 69 -4.00 61.45 13.89
CA PHE A 69 -4.83 61.84 15.03
C PHE A 69 -4.06 62.74 16.02
N ALA A 70 -2.87 63.21 15.65
CA ALA A 70 -1.99 63.96 16.53
C ALA A 70 -2.46 65.42 16.80
N GLU A 71 -3.35 65.95 15.98
CA GLU A 71 -3.94 67.29 16.12
C GLU A 71 -5.35 67.22 16.74
N GLU A 72 -5.87 68.35 17.25
CA GLU A 72 -7.17 68.43 17.96
C GLU A 72 -8.36 67.99 17.08
N GLU A 73 -8.19 68.05 15.75
CA GLU A 73 -9.07 67.42 14.76
C GLU A 73 -8.24 66.48 13.86
N PRO A 74 -8.73 65.26 13.55
CA PRO A 74 -8.01 64.31 12.68
C PRO A 74 -7.80 64.86 11.26
N ASP A 75 -6.64 64.60 10.65
CA ASP A 75 -6.37 65.00 9.26
C ASP A 75 -7.10 64.06 8.27
N VAL A 76 -8.36 64.41 7.99
CA VAL A 76 -9.25 63.66 7.11
C VAL A 76 -8.70 63.57 5.67
N ALA A 77 -7.95 64.57 5.21
CA ALA A 77 -7.41 64.59 3.85
C ALA A 77 -6.27 63.58 3.71
N ALA A 78 -5.31 63.58 4.63
CA ALA A 78 -4.20 62.65 4.64
C ALA A 78 -4.66 61.21 4.92
N LEU A 79 -5.64 61.02 5.82
CA LEU A 79 -6.25 59.72 6.08
C LEU A 79 -6.97 59.17 4.83
N GLY A 80 -7.60 60.05 4.06
CA GLY A 80 -8.20 59.72 2.76
C GLY A 80 -7.18 59.23 1.74
N GLU A 81 -6.01 59.89 1.62
CA GLU A 81 -4.93 59.45 0.74
C GLU A 81 -4.31 58.11 1.17
N TRP A 82 -4.16 57.88 2.47
CA TRP A 82 -3.71 56.60 3.02
C TRP A 82 -4.72 55.49 2.68
N LEU A 83 -6.00 55.72 2.92
CA LEU A 83 -7.08 54.78 2.59
C LEU A 83 -7.16 54.50 1.08
N ASP A 84 -6.98 55.52 0.23
CA ASP A 84 -6.89 55.33 -1.21
C ASP A 84 -5.68 54.48 -1.61
N SER A 85 -4.57 54.57 -0.86
CA SER A 85 -3.40 53.73 -1.06
C SER A 85 -3.60 52.29 -0.58
N VAL A 86 -4.43 52.08 0.45
CA VAL A 86 -4.80 50.75 0.94
C VAL A 86 -5.79 50.09 -0.02
N TYR A 87 -6.83 50.82 -0.42
CA TYR A 87 -7.93 50.36 -1.27
C TYR A 87 -7.50 50.18 -2.73
N ASN A 88 -7.00 51.23 -3.41
CA ASN A 88 -6.72 51.18 -4.86
C ASN A 88 -5.37 50.55 -5.22
N ARG A 89 -4.41 50.49 -4.30
CA ARG A 89 -3.08 49.93 -4.58
C ARG A 89 -3.03 48.41 -4.37
N GLY A 90 -4.18 47.76 -4.19
CA GLY A 90 -4.31 46.32 -3.92
C GLY A 90 -3.41 45.88 -2.76
N ARG A 91 -3.22 46.77 -1.77
CA ARG A 91 -2.16 46.64 -0.76
C ARG A 91 -2.58 45.88 0.50
N LEU A 92 -3.72 45.20 0.46
CA LEU A 92 -3.85 43.87 1.04
C LEU A 92 -3.01 42.83 0.24
N ASN A 93 -1.85 43.25 -0.29
CA ASN A 93 -0.86 42.34 -0.84
C ASN A 93 -0.12 41.75 0.35
N LEU A 94 -0.78 40.75 0.92
CA LEU A 94 -0.32 39.89 1.96
C LEU A 94 0.94 39.17 1.52
N ARG A 95 2.09 39.83 1.65
CA ARG A 95 3.37 39.28 1.22
C ARG A 95 3.88 38.08 2.06
N SER A 96 3.02 37.50 2.88
CA SER A 96 3.20 36.21 3.57
C SER A 96 2.13 35.16 3.21
N ALA A 97 1.02 35.55 2.55
CA ALA A 97 -0.03 34.63 2.10
C ALA A 97 -0.58 35.16 0.77
N ASP A 98 -0.38 34.43 -0.34
CA ASP A 98 -0.95 34.72 -1.68
C ASP A 98 -2.49 34.71 -1.66
N LEU A 99 -3.09 35.67 -0.97
CA LEU A 99 -4.52 35.92 -0.89
C LEU A 99 -4.84 36.94 -1.97
N ILE A 100 -5.27 36.43 -3.12
CA ILE A 100 -5.79 37.24 -4.22
C ILE A 100 -7.20 37.67 -3.80
N LEU A 101 -7.30 38.77 -3.06
CA LEU A 101 -8.56 39.50 -2.93
C LEU A 101 -8.78 40.28 -4.22
N ASN A 102 -9.92 40.09 -4.88
CA ASN A 102 -10.32 40.97 -5.97
C ASN A 102 -10.78 42.32 -5.38
N GLU A 103 -10.68 43.41 -6.16
CA GLU A 103 -11.19 44.73 -5.73
C GLU A 103 -12.67 44.69 -5.33
N ASP A 104 -13.45 43.77 -5.92
CA ASP A 104 -14.87 43.56 -5.63
C ASP A 104 -15.16 42.82 -4.31
N ASP A 105 -14.13 42.22 -3.68
CA ASP A 105 -14.29 41.45 -2.44
C ASP A 105 -14.19 42.36 -1.19
N VAL A 106 -13.69 43.59 -1.33
CA VAL A 106 -13.65 44.61 -0.26
C VAL A 106 -14.84 45.54 -0.41
N GLU A 107 -15.82 45.43 0.49
CA GLU A 107 -17.03 46.26 0.46
C GLU A 107 -16.69 47.70 0.88
N TYR A 108 -15.99 47.86 2.01
CA TYR A 108 -15.36 49.13 2.36
C TYR A 108 -14.27 48.98 3.43
N VAL A 109 -13.36 49.94 3.45
CA VAL A 109 -12.43 50.20 4.55
C VAL A 109 -12.76 51.57 5.13
N ALA A 110 -12.95 51.65 6.44
CA ALA A 110 -13.30 52.89 7.11
C ALA A 110 -12.48 53.07 8.39
N VAL A 111 -12.26 54.31 8.79
CA VAL A 111 -11.63 54.69 10.05
C VAL A 111 -12.64 55.48 10.86
N THR A 112 -12.81 55.09 12.12
CA THR A 112 -13.72 55.74 13.06
C THR A 112 -12.97 56.56 14.11
N ASP A 113 -13.69 57.45 14.78
CA ASP A 113 -13.26 58.05 16.05
C ASP A 113 -13.51 57.11 17.24
N ALA A 114 -13.07 57.52 18.43
CA ALA A 114 -13.30 56.80 19.68
C ALA A 114 -14.80 56.58 20.04
N THR A 115 -15.73 57.26 19.37
CA THR A 115 -17.18 57.07 19.55
C THR A 115 -17.78 56.07 18.56
N GLY A 116 -16.99 55.62 17.57
CA GLY A 116 -17.42 54.73 16.49
C GLY A 116 -18.02 55.47 15.29
N ARG A 117 -17.87 56.80 15.21
CA ARG A 117 -18.31 57.57 14.04
C ARG A 117 -17.24 57.53 12.97
N ILE A 118 -17.63 57.25 11.72
CA ILE A 118 -16.71 57.21 10.59
C ILE A 118 -16.16 58.61 10.30
N ILE A 119 -14.83 58.73 10.32
CA ILE A 119 -14.08 59.94 9.95
C ILE A 119 -13.71 59.91 8.47
N ALA A 120 -13.24 58.76 7.97
CA ALA A 120 -12.87 58.57 6.57
C ALA A 120 -13.10 57.12 6.13
N GLY A 121 -13.28 56.89 4.83
CA GLY A 121 -13.38 55.54 4.30
C GLY A 121 -13.41 55.48 2.76
N ARG A 122 -13.25 54.27 2.22
CA ARG A 122 -13.27 53.95 0.78
C ARG A 122 -13.91 52.58 0.50
N PRO A 123 -14.71 52.43 -0.58
CA PRO A 123 -15.23 53.50 -1.43
C PRO A 123 -16.42 54.21 -0.73
N LEU A 124 -16.59 55.50 -0.96
CA LEU A 124 -17.53 56.33 -0.19
C LEU A 124 -19.02 55.99 -0.40
N ASP A 125 -19.35 55.34 -1.52
CA ASP A 125 -20.71 54.95 -1.90
C ASP A 125 -21.18 53.65 -1.24
N GLN A 126 -20.27 52.81 -0.78
CA GLN A 126 -20.57 51.55 -0.08
C GLN A 126 -20.59 51.70 1.44
N ILE A 127 -20.14 52.84 1.97
CA ILE A 127 -20.10 53.09 3.40
C ILE A 127 -21.48 53.54 3.90
N PRO A 128 -22.05 52.88 4.93
CA PRO A 128 -23.32 53.29 5.51
C PRO A 128 -23.21 54.66 6.19
N ALA A 129 -24.24 55.50 6.03
CA ALA A 129 -24.30 56.83 6.64
C ALA A 129 -24.30 56.79 8.18
N ASP A 130 -24.85 55.72 8.75
CA ASP A 130 -24.78 55.39 10.17
C ASP A 130 -24.32 53.93 10.31
N LEU A 131 -23.04 53.76 10.68
CA LEU A 131 -22.39 52.47 10.80
C LEU A 131 -23.14 51.55 11.76
N ARG A 132 -23.49 52.03 12.96
CA ARG A 132 -24.12 51.20 14.00
C ARG A 132 -25.46 50.64 13.56
N SER A 133 -26.23 51.41 12.79
CA SER A 133 -27.52 50.96 12.25
C SER A 133 -27.39 49.88 11.16
N ALA A 134 -26.21 49.75 10.54
CA ALA A 134 -25.92 48.80 9.48
C ALA A 134 -25.20 47.53 9.98
N LEU A 135 -24.71 47.52 11.23
CA LEU A 135 -24.04 46.36 11.82
C LEU A 135 -25.06 45.35 12.40
N SER A 136 -24.68 44.08 12.43
CA SER A 136 -25.37 43.07 13.24
C SER A 136 -25.06 43.29 14.72
N ALA A 137 -25.84 42.66 15.61
CA ALA A 137 -25.64 42.76 17.06
C ALA A 137 -24.24 42.25 17.47
N GLU A 138 -23.74 41.23 16.77
CA GLU A 138 -22.42 40.66 16.98
C GLU A 138 -21.32 41.59 16.47
N ALA A 139 -21.47 42.18 15.28
CA ALA A 139 -20.50 43.13 14.75
C ALA A 139 -20.43 44.43 15.59
N GLU A 140 -21.56 44.87 16.14
CA GLU A 140 -21.59 46.00 17.08
C GLU A 140 -20.84 45.67 18.37
N LEU A 141 -20.97 44.45 18.89
CA LEU A 141 -20.22 43.99 20.06
C LEU A 141 -18.71 43.99 19.81
N VAL A 142 -18.26 43.55 18.62
CA VAL A 142 -16.85 43.61 18.22
C VAL A 142 -16.35 45.05 18.18
N LEU A 143 -17.10 45.96 17.55
CA LEU A 143 -16.73 47.37 17.46
C LEU A 143 -16.64 48.03 18.85
N ASP A 144 -17.61 47.77 19.73
CA ASP A 144 -17.62 48.32 21.08
C ASP A 144 -16.46 47.77 21.93
N GLY A 145 -16.13 46.47 21.78
CA GLY A 145 -14.97 45.86 22.44
C GLY A 145 -13.65 46.48 21.99
N VAL A 146 -13.48 46.66 20.67
CA VAL A 146 -12.32 47.32 20.08
C VAL A 146 -12.16 48.76 20.59
N LEU A 147 -13.24 49.54 20.58
CA LEU A 147 -13.20 50.95 21.02
C LEU A 147 -12.96 51.07 22.53
N ALA A 148 -13.41 50.09 23.32
CA ALA A 148 -13.12 50.00 24.76
C ALA A 148 -11.66 49.62 25.09
N GLY A 149 -10.85 49.28 24.08
CA GLY A 149 -9.46 48.85 24.25
C GLY A 149 -9.34 47.39 24.73
N ASP A 150 -10.40 46.59 24.59
CA ASP A 150 -10.36 45.16 24.90
C ASP A 150 -9.70 44.40 23.74
N LEU A 151 -8.41 44.13 23.87
CA LEU A 151 -7.61 43.44 22.86
C LEU A 151 -8.04 41.98 22.66
N GLU A 152 -8.70 41.34 23.64
CA GLU A 152 -9.22 39.96 23.46
C GLU A 152 -10.44 39.95 22.52
N LEU A 153 -11.28 40.98 22.56
CA LEU A 153 -12.40 41.18 21.64
C LEU A 153 -11.97 41.82 20.31
N SER A 154 -10.83 42.52 20.28
CA SER A 154 -10.22 43.01 19.04
C SER A 154 -9.71 41.88 18.13
N ASP A 155 -9.36 40.73 18.68
CA ASP A 155 -9.02 39.53 17.91
C ASP A 155 -10.28 38.73 17.51
N ALA A 156 -11.42 39.01 18.14
CA ALA A 156 -12.70 38.36 17.90
C ALA A 156 -13.44 39.05 16.74
N ASN A 157 -12.93 38.86 15.53
CA ASN A 157 -13.63 39.25 14.31
C ASN A 157 -15.00 38.55 14.19
N TYR A 158 -15.97 39.25 13.59
CA TYR A 158 -17.27 38.67 13.29
C TYR A 158 -17.37 38.33 11.81
N THR A 159 -17.77 37.09 11.51
CA THR A 159 -18.18 36.74 10.16
C THR A 159 -19.62 36.26 10.17
N ASP A 160 -20.45 36.92 9.36
CA ASP A 160 -21.80 36.47 9.11
C ASP A 160 -21.78 35.35 8.07
N SER A 161 -22.02 34.12 8.53
CA SER A 161 -22.07 32.94 7.66
C SER A 161 -23.22 32.97 6.67
N ASP A 162 -24.29 33.72 6.93
CA ASP A 162 -25.49 33.77 6.08
C ASP A 162 -25.38 34.84 4.98
N SER A 163 -24.80 36.01 5.29
CA SER A 163 -24.58 37.07 4.31
C SER A 163 -23.23 36.99 3.57
N GLY A 164 -22.29 36.18 4.10
CA GLY A 164 -20.93 36.07 3.56
C GLY A 164 -20.11 37.33 3.77
N VAL A 165 -20.54 38.23 4.66
CA VAL A 165 -19.85 39.47 4.99
C VAL A 165 -19.02 39.25 6.26
N ALA A 166 -17.72 39.49 6.17
CA ALA A 166 -16.81 39.51 7.30
C ALA A 166 -16.60 40.96 7.74
N PHE A 167 -16.87 41.22 9.02
CA PHE A 167 -16.65 42.49 9.68
C PHE A 167 -15.43 42.38 10.59
N LEU A 168 -14.37 43.10 10.24
CA LEU A 168 -13.10 43.10 10.95
C LEU A 168 -12.85 44.50 11.49
N ALA A 169 -12.50 44.60 12.77
CA ALA A 169 -12.19 45.88 13.41
C ALA A 169 -10.92 45.76 14.25
N SER A 170 -10.08 46.79 14.21
CA SER A 170 -8.85 46.84 14.99
C SER A 170 -8.64 48.24 15.59
N PRO A 171 -8.20 48.35 16.86
CA PRO A 171 -8.08 49.63 17.53
C PRO A 171 -6.89 50.41 16.98
N ILE A 172 -7.07 51.72 16.89
CA ILE A 172 -6.00 52.68 16.65
C ILE A 172 -5.61 53.20 18.02
N LEU A 173 -4.42 52.80 18.49
CA LEU A 173 -3.93 53.17 19.81
C LEU A 173 -2.95 54.35 19.70
N ALA A 174 -3.08 55.32 20.60
CA ALA A 174 -2.07 56.35 20.81
C ALA A 174 -0.82 55.76 21.49
N ASP A 175 0.29 56.51 21.47
CA ASP A 175 1.55 56.13 22.13
C ASP A 175 1.39 55.87 23.65
N ASP A 176 0.35 56.45 24.26
CA ASP A 176 0.00 56.29 25.68
C ASP A 176 -0.98 55.14 25.96
N GLY A 177 -1.39 54.41 24.91
CA GLY A 177 -2.32 53.29 24.97
C GLY A 177 -3.80 53.66 24.95
N GLN A 178 -4.15 54.94 24.76
CA GLN A 178 -5.55 55.34 24.59
C GLN A 178 -6.08 54.97 23.20
N THR A 179 -7.32 54.47 23.13
CA THR A 179 -7.99 54.20 21.84
C THR A 179 -8.44 55.51 21.19
N LEU A 180 -7.81 55.85 20.07
CA LEU A 180 -8.13 57.03 19.25
C LEU A 180 -9.34 56.77 18.33
N GLY A 181 -9.57 55.51 17.97
CA GLY A 181 -10.61 55.07 17.07
C GLY A 181 -10.40 53.62 16.63
N ALA A 182 -11.07 53.21 15.55
CA ALA A 182 -10.90 51.88 14.97
C ALA A 182 -10.72 51.92 13.45
N LEU A 183 -9.87 51.04 12.94
CA LEU A 183 -9.84 50.67 11.53
C LEU A 183 -10.82 49.52 11.31
N ILE A 184 -11.73 49.71 10.38
CA ILE A 184 -12.78 48.77 10.01
C ILE A 184 -12.53 48.32 8.58
N VAL A 185 -12.57 47.01 8.38
CA VAL A 185 -12.48 46.38 7.07
C VAL A 185 -13.67 45.44 6.94
N THR A 186 -14.56 45.76 5.99
CA THR A 186 -15.69 44.92 5.65
C THR A 186 -15.42 44.23 4.32
N LEU A 187 -15.42 42.91 4.34
CA LEU A 187 -15.12 42.07 3.19
C LEU A 187 -16.37 41.27 2.84
N ARG A 188 -16.71 41.26 1.56
CA ARG A 188 -17.67 40.31 1.00
C ARG A 188 -16.88 39.10 0.56
N MET A 189 -16.96 38.01 1.31
CA MET A 189 -16.25 36.79 0.93
C MET A 189 -16.81 36.27 -0.40
N PRO A 190 -15.95 35.91 -1.36
CA PRO A 190 -16.39 35.38 -2.63
C PRO A 190 -17.07 34.03 -2.41
N ALA A 191 -18.38 34.05 -2.59
CA ALA A 191 -19.27 32.92 -2.81
C ALA A 191 -19.68 32.09 -1.57
N ASN A 192 -20.97 31.73 -1.57
CA ASN A 192 -21.52 30.65 -0.76
C ASN A 192 -20.62 29.40 -0.89
N ASN A 193 -20.39 28.65 0.19
CA ASN A 193 -19.52 27.45 0.18
C ASN A 193 -19.85 26.48 -0.97
N SER A 194 -21.09 26.48 -1.48
CA SER A 194 -21.53 25.75 -2.67
C SER A 194 -20.84 26.17 -3.98
N ASP A 195 -20.57 27.45 -4.17
CA ASP A 195 -20.09 28.01 -5.43
C ASP A 195 -18.59 27.78 -5.58
N ILE A 196 -17.84 27.98 -4.49
CA ILE A 196 -16.43 27.57 -4.41
C ILE A 196 -16.30 26.06 -4.63
N PHE A 197 -17.16 25.27 -3.99
CA PHE A 197 -17.15 23.82 -4.15
C PHE A 197 -17.44 23.39 -5.60
N THR A 198 -18.45 23.98 -6.24
CA THR A 198 -18.81 23.66 -7.64
C THR A 198 -17.73 24.11 -8.63
N ALA A 199 -17.14 25.29 -8.45
CA ALA A 199 -16.01 25.75 -9.24
C ALA A 199 -14.78 24.84 -9.08
N SER A 200 -14.47 24.45 -7.84
CA SER A 200 -13.38 23.53 -7.52
C SER A 200 -13.61 22.15 -8.14
N LEU A 201 -14.84 21.63 -8.06
CA LEU A 201 -15.22 20.35 -8.67
C LEU A 201 -15.13 20.41 -10.20
N ALA A 202 -15.51 21.53 -10.82
CA ALA A 202 -15.40 21.72 -12.26
C ALA A 202 -13.94 21.79 -12.74
N ALA A 203 -13.07 22.48 -11.98
CA ALA A 203 -11.65 22.62 -12.30
C ALA A 203 -10.86 21.33 -12.04
N LEU A 204 -11.07 20.69 -10.88
CA LEU A 204 -10.31 19.52 -10.45
C LEU A 204 -10.92 18.20 -10.92
N GLY A 205 -12.23 18.14 -11.19
CA GLY A 205 -12.94 16.93 -11.60
C GLY A 205 -12.31 16.22 -12.81
N PRO A 206 -11.99 16.92 -13.92
CA PRO A 206 -11.31 16.32 -15.06
C PRO A 206 -9.93 15.75 -14.71
N ILE A 207 -9.17 16.43 -13.84
CA ILE A 207 -7.84 16.00 -13.39
C ILE A 207 -7.97 14.73 -12.53
N ILE A 208 -8.92 14.71 -11.59
CA ILE A 208 -9.21 13.56 -10.74
C ILE A 208 -9.63 12.36 -11.59
N LEU A 209 -10.55 12.55 -12.53
CA LEU A 209 -10.99 11.49 -13.45
C LEU A 209 -9.82 10.96 -14.30
N GLY A 210 -8.98 11.86 -14.83
CA GLY A 210 -7.78 11.50 -15.56
C GLY A 210 -6.80 10.69 -14.73
N ALA A 211 -6.54 11.11 -13.48
CA ALA A 211 -5.68 10.40 -12.54
C ALA A 211 -6.22 9.00 -12.22
N LEU A 212 -7.53 8.87 -11.93
CA LEU A 212 -8.16 7.59 -11.64
C LEU A 212 -8.13 6.61 -12.81
N LEU A 213 -8.33 7.10 -14.04
CA LEU A 213 -8.20 6.30 -15.24
C LEU A 213 -6.76 5.84 -15.44
N LEU A 214 -5.79 6.75 -15.30
CA LEU A 214 -4.38 6.46 -15.46
C LEU A 214 -3.90 5.43 -14.42
N THR A 215 -4.26 5.59 -13.15
CA THR A 215 -3.87 4.65 -12.09
C THR A 215 -4.56 3.31 -12.24
N SER A 216 -5.82 3.27 -12.70
CA SER A 216 -6.52 2.00 -12.98
C SER A 216 -5.86 1.23 -14.13
N VAL A 217 -5.46 1.92 -15.19
CA VAL A 217 -4.74 1.32 -16.32
C VAL A 217 -3.36 0.84 -15.88
N ALA A 218 -2.59 1.70 -15.20
CA ALA A 218 -1.26 1.37 -14.69
C ALA A 218 -1.31 0.18 -13.71
N GLY A 219 -2.23 0.19 -12.76
CA GLY A 219 -2.43 -0.88 -11.78
C GLY A 219 -2.81 -2.21 -12.43
N THR A 220 -3.63 -2.18 -13.48
CA THR A 220 -4.01 -3.37 -14.25
C THR A 220 -2.82 -3.94 -15.02
N ILE A 221 -2.04 -3.09 -15.70
CA ILE A 221 -0.84 -3.49 -16.44
C ILE A 221 0.17 -4.11 -15.48
N PHE A 222 0.51 -3.39 -14.40
CA PHE A 222 1.44 -3.85 -13.38
C PHE A 222 0.99 -5.18 -12.76
N GLY A 223 -0.28 -5.25 -12.33
CA GLY A 223 -0.86 -6.45 -11.76
C GLY A 223 -0.82 -7.66 -12.71
N PHE A 224 -1.06 -7.45 -14.00
CA PHE A 224 -0.96 -8.50 -15.01
C PHE A 224 0.46 -9.04 -15.14
N PHE A 225 1.47 -8.16 -15.21
CA PHE A 225 2.87 -8.57 -15.32
C PHE A 225 3.37 -9.27 -14.05
N ALA A 226 3.09 -8.72 -12.88
CA ALA A 226 3.48 -9.32 -11.60
C ALA A 226 2.86 -10.71 -11.44
N ALA A 227 1.55 -10.83 -11.66
CA ALA A 227 0.85 -12.09 -11.49
C ALA A 227 1.26 -13.14 -12.53
N ARG A 228 1.57 -12.72 -13.77
CA ARG A 228 2.13 -13.62 -14.80
C ARG A 228 3.50 -14.16 -14.38
N GLY A 229 4.35 -13.33 -13.78
CA GLY A 229 5.65 -13.74 -13.25
C GLY A 229 5.52 -14.84 -12.20
N TYR A 230 4.71 -14.61 -11.17
CA TYR A 230 4.48 -15.60 -10.11
C TYR A 230 3.81 -16.88 -10.61
N ALA A 231 2.77 -16.76 -11.45
CA ALA A 231 2.07 -17.92 -11.99
C ALA A 231 2.99 -18.82 -12.83
N ARG A 232 3.91 -18.24 -13.62
CA ARG A 232 4.87 -19.02 -14.41
C ARG A 232 5.82 -19.81 -13.52
N ARG A 233 6.33 -19.19 -12.45
CA ARG A 233 7.26 -19.84 -11.51
C ARG A 233 6.59 -20.97 -10.74
N LEU A 234 5.36 -20.74 -10.26
CA LEU A 234 4.57 -21.78 -9.61
C LEU A 234 4.25 -22.93 -10.57
N SER A 235 3.92 -22.62 -11.83
CA SER A 235 3.68 -23.65 -12.85
C SER A 235 4.92 -24.51 -13.12
N ASN A 236 6.13 -23.93 -13.09
CA ASN A 236 7.37 -24.70 -13.24
C ASN A 236 7.60 -25.64 -12.05
N LEU A 237 7.30 -25.18 -10.82
CA LEU A 237 7.35 -26.02 -9.62
C LEU A 237 6.36 -27.18 -9.71
N THR A 238 5.12 -26.90 -10.13
CA THR A 238 4.10 -27.94 -10.32
C THR A 238 4.53 -28.96 -11.38
N ALA A 239 5.05 -28.51 -12.51
CA ALA A 239 5.51 -29.43 -13.56
C ALA A 239 6.65 -30.35 -13.09
N ALA A 240 7.60 -29.83 -12.31
CA ALA A 240 8.66 -30.65 -11.74
C ALA A 240 8.11 -31.64 -10.69
N ALA A 241 7.18 -31.21 -9.84
CA ALA A 241 6.53 -32.08 -8.87
C ALA A 241 5.74 -33.21 -9.55
N ASP A 242 5.07 -32.92 -10.68
CA ASP A 242 4.38 -33.94 -11.48
C ASP A 242 5.37 -34.97 -12.05
N SER A 243 6.54 -34.54 -12.53
CA SER A 243 7.62 -35.45 -12.96
C SER A 243 8.15 -36.31 -11.80
N TRP A 244 8.42 -35.71 -10.64
CA TRP A 244 8.85 -36.43 -9.45
C TRP A 244 7.83 -37.47 -8.99
N SER A 245 6.53 -37.16 -9.09
CA SER A 245 5.45 -38.10 -8.74
C SER A 245 5.42 -39.34 -9.64
N GLN A 246 5.95 -39.22 -10.86
CA GLN A 246 6.08 -40.31 -11.83
C GLN A 246 7.43 -41.04 -11.71
N GLY A 247 8.26 -40.67 -10.72
CA GLY A 247 9.56 -41.30 -10.46
C GLY A 247 10.74 -40.68 -11.21
N ASP A 248 10.51 -39.64 -12.02
CA ASP A 248 11.59 -38.92 -12.72
C ASP A 248 12.12 -37.77 -11.86
N PHE A 249 13.13 -38.05 -11.05
CA PHE A 249 13.82 -37.08 -10.19
C PHE A 249 14.96 -36.32 -10.87
N SER A 250 15.18 -36.53 -12.18
CA SER A 250 16.25 -35.83 -12.93
C SER A 250 15.91 -34.36 -13.21
N ILE A 251 14.63 -34.02 -13.20
CA ILE A 251 14.13 -32.67 -13.46
C ILE A 251 14.35 -31.79 -12.23
N MET A 252 15.11 -30.73 -12.40
CA MET A 252 15.40 -29.75 -11.34
C MET A 252 14.85 -28.38 -11.71
N VAL A 253 14.23 -27.72 -10.73
CA VAL A 253 13.65 -26.40 -10.92
C VAL A 253 14.76 -25.36 -10.88
N GLN A 254 15.00 -24.67 -12.00
CA GLN A 254 15.98 -23.59 -12.08
C GLN A 254 15.32 -22.24 -11.81
N ASP A 255 15.37 -21.82 -10.55
CA ASP A 255 14.92 -20.50 -10.12
C ASP A 255 16.06 -19.76 -9.39
N LYS A 256 16.57 -18.69 -10.02
CA LYS A 256 17.69 -17.89 -9.50
C LYS A 256 17.24 -16.80 -8.53
N SER A 257 15.94 -16.68 -8.27
CA SER A 257 15.41 -15.62 -7.41
C SER A 257 15.85 -15.83 -5.95
N ALA A 258 16.10 -14.72 -5.28
CA ALA A 258 16.48 -14.69 -3.86
C ALA A 258 15.26 -14.66 -2.91
N ASP A 259 14.04 -14.74 -3.45
CA ASP A 259 12.79 -14.71 -2.69
C ASP A 259 12.36 -16.11 -2.17
N GLU A 260 11.21 -16.15 -1.50
CA GLU A 260 10.66 -17.34 -0.85
C GLU A 260 10.34 -18.45 -1.86
N ILE A 261 9.90 -18.10 -3.07
CA ILE A 261 9.63 -19.07 -4.14
C ILE A 261 10.94 -19.69 -4.62
N GLY A 262 12.00 -18.89 -4.79
CA GLY A 262 13.33 -19.40 -5.14
C GLY A 262 13.93 -20.28 -4.03
N LEU A 263 13.73 -19.90 -2.77
CA LEU A 263 14.13 -20.73 -1.63
C LEU A 263 13.37 -22.05 -1.58
N LEU A 264 12.05 -22.02 -1.82
CA LEU A 264 11.22 -23.21 -1.91
C LEU A 264 11.68 -24.13 -3.04
N ALA A 265 11.98 -23.58 -4.23
CA ALA A 265 12.52 -24.33 -5.36
C ALA A 265 13.81 -25.07 -4.98
N ARG A 266 14.75 -24.40 -4.31
CA ARG A 266 16.00 -25.02 -3.83
C ARG A 266 15.76 -26.13 -2.81
N ARG A 267 14.84 -25.94 -1.87
CA ARG A 267 14.48 -26.96 -0.86
C ARG A 267 13.80 -28.18 -1.50
N LEU A 268 12.89 -27.96 -2.44
CA LEU A 268 12.22 -29.03 -3.18
C LEU A 268 13.21 -29.82 -4.04
N ASN A 269 14.12 -29.14 -4.74
CA ASN A 269 15.21 -29.79 -5.47
C ASN A 269 16.07 -30.68 -4.56
N ARG A 270 16.42 -30.19 -3.36
CA ARG A 270 17.18 -30.99 -2.38
C ARG A 270 16.39 -32.23 -1.93
N MET A 271 15.09 -32.08 -1.67
CA MET A 271 14.21 -33.20 -1.32
C MET A 271 14.14 -34.23 -2.46
N ALA A 272 13.98 -33.79 -3.71
CA ALA A 272 13.98 -34.67 -4.88
C ALA A 272 15.28 -35.46 -5.00
N GLN A 273 16.42 -34.80 -4.77
CA GLN A 273 17.74 -35.45 -4.77
C GLN A 273 17.88 -36.48 -3.62
N GLU A 274 17.46 -36.12 -2.41
CA GLU A 274 17.48 -37.03 -1.25
C GLU A 274 16.57 -38.26 -1.48
N LEU A 275 15.39 -38.07 -2.07
CA LEU A 275 14.50 -39.15 -2.47
C LEU A 275 15.12 -40.07 -3.52
N GLN A 276 15.76 -39.49 -4.55
CA GLN A 276 16.44 -40.27 -5.57
C GLN A 276 17.55 -41.14 -4.98
N THR A 277 18.38 -40.56 -4.09
CA THR A 277 19.41 -41.32 -3.38
C THR A 277 18.82 -42.41 -2.50
N LEU A 278 17.74 -42.13 -1.77
CA LEU A 278 17.07 -43.13 -0.92
C LEU A 278 16.53 -44.31 -1.75
N LEU A 279 15.92 -44.04 -2.90
CA LEU A 279 15.42 -45.07 -3.80
C LEU A 279 16.56 -45.93 -4.38
N GLN A 280 17.67 -45.30 -4.78
CA GLN A 280 18.87 -46.02 -5.24
C GLN A 280 19.43 -46.94 -4.16
N THR A 281 19.64 -46.41 -2.95
CA THR A 281 20.12 -47.20 -1.81
C THR A 281 19.17 -48.34 -1.48
N ARG A 282 17.85 -48.13 -1.54
CA ARG A 282 16.86 -49.19 -1.31
C ARG A 282 16.94 -50.28 -2.37
N GLN A 283 17.13 -49.91 -3.64
CA GLN A 283 17.28 -50.88 -4.72
C GLN A 283 18.57 -51.70 -4.56
N GLU A 284 19.67 -51.06 -4.18
CA GLU A 284 20.93 -51.75 -3.87
C GLU A 284 20.78 -52.71 -2.69
N LEU A 285 20.12 -52.29 -1.61
CA LEU A 285 19.83 -53.15 -0.46
C LEU A 285 18.96 -54.34 -0.85
N ALA A 286 17.90 -54.13 -1.64
CA ALA A 286 17.04 -55.22 -2.11
C ALA A 286 17.82 -56.23 -2.96
N MET A 287 18.72 -55.76 -3.84
CA MET A 287 19.60 -56.64 -4.62
C MET A 287 20.56 -57.44 -3.72
N LEU A 288 21.11 -56.82 -2.67
CA LEU A 288 22.00 -57.51 -1.71
C LEU A 288 21.25 -58.53 -0.84
N GLU A 289 20.03 -58.21 -0.40
CA GLU A 289 19.16 -59.12 0.35
C GLU A 289 18.79 -60.34 -0.50
N GLU A 290 18.45 -60.12 -1.78
CA GLU A 290 18.16 -61.19 -2.74
C GLU A 290 19.37 -62.11 -2.92
N ARG A 291 20.54 -61.52 -3.15
CA ARG A 291 21.80 -62.28 -3.27
C ARG A 291 22.14 -63.08 -2.02
N ASN A 292 21.93 -62.50 -0.83
CA ASN A 292 22.15 -63.21 0.44
C ASN A 292 21.14 -64.35 0.64
N ARG A 293 19.87 -64.15 0.24
CA ARG A 293 18.87 -65.23 0.26
C ARG A 293 19.29 -66.38 -0.64
N LEU A 294 19.65 -66.10 -1.89
CA LEU A 294 20.14 -67.10 -2.85
C LEU A 294 21.36 -67.84 -2.33
N ALA A 295 22.33 -67.13 -1.75
CA ALA A 295 23.51 -67.76 -1.15
C ALA A 295 23.17 -68.70 0.02
N ARG A 296 22.16 -68.36 0.83
CA ARG A 296 21.69 -69.20 1.92
C ARG A 296 20.98 -70.45 1.40
N ASP A 297 20.06 -70.29 0.46
CA ASP A 297 19.32 -71.40 -0.14
C ASP A 297 20.28 -72.38 -0.83
N LEU A 298 21.29 -71.84 -1.54
CA LEU A 298 22.37 -72.64 -2.13
C LEU A 298 23.13 -73.42 -1.07
N HIS A 299 23.60 -72.75 -0.02
CA HIS A 299 24.37 -73.38 1.03
C HIS A 299 23.59 -74.48 1.77
N ASP A 300 22.28 -74.29 1.98
CA ASP A 300 21.41 -75.28 2.60
C ASP A 300 21.22 -76.51 1.67
N SER A 301 21.01 -76.32 0.35
CA SER A 301 20.95 -77.45 -0.62
C SER A 301 22.27 -78.22 -0.67
N VAL A 302 23.39 -77.51 -0.81
CA VAL A 302 24.73 -78.11 -0.90
C VAL A 302 25.07 -78.89 0.37
N LYS A 303 24.73 -78.38 1.55
CA LYS A 303 24.89 -79.12 2.82
C LYS A 303 24.11 -80.43 2.83
N GLN A 304 22.86 -80.42 2.35
CA GLN A 304 22.04 -81.63 2.29
C GLN A 304 22.63 -82.67 1.34
N GLN A 305 23.07 -82.24 0.16
CA GLN A 305 23.70 -83.11 -0.83
C GLN A 305 25.02 -83.68 -0.32
N VAL A 306 25.90 -82.85 0.25
CA VAL A 306 27.18 -83.30 0.83
C VAL A 306 26.94 -84.31 1.97
N PHE A 307 25.94 -84.08 2.82
CA PHE A 307 25.57 -85.03 3.87
C PHE A 307 25.10 -86.37 3.29
N ALA A 308 24.23 -86.34 2.28
CA ALA A 308 23.75 -87.54 1.61
C ALA A 308 24.88 -88.30 0.92
N THR A 309 25.78 -87.61 0.20
CA THR A 309 26.98 -88.21 -0.41
C THR A 309 27.88 -88.85 0.64
N ALA A 310 28.10 -88.19 1.78
CA ALA A 310 28.90 -88.76 2.88
C ALA A 310 28.26 -90.02 3.49
N MET A 311 26.94 -90.01 3.69
CA MET A 311 26.17 -91.17 4.15
C MET A 311 26.27 -92.35 3.18
N GLN A 312 26.09 -92.11 1.89
CA GLN A 312 26.20 -93.13 0.83
C GLN A 312 27.62 -93.71 0.75
N THR A 313 28.63 -92.85 0.83
CA THR A 313 30.04 -93.29 0.88
C THR A 313 30.33 -94.12 2.14
N GLY A 314 29.76 -93.74 3.29
CA GLY A 314 29.86 -94.49 4.53
C GLY A 314 29.22 -95.88 4.45
N ALA A 315 28.03 -95.97 3.86
CA ALA A 315 27.32 -97.24 3.62
C ALA A 315 28.11 -98.16 2.67
N ALA A 316 28.64 -97.62 1.58
CA ALA A 316 29.53 -98.34 0.68
C ALA A 316 30.76 -98.91 1.41
N ARG A 317 31.39 -98.11 2.29
CA ARG A 317 32.53 -98.55 3.10
C ARG A 317 32.19 -99.70 4.05
N ALA A 318 31.01 -99.69 4.67
CA ALA A 318 30.58 -100.76 5.56
C ALA A 318 30.26 -102.07 4.81
N LEU A 319 29.85 -102.00 3.55
CA LEU A 319 29.43 -103.13 2.74
C LEU A 319 30.53 -103.71 1.85
N LEU A 320 31.67 -103.03 1.72
CA LEU A 320 32.75 -103.35 0.78
C LEU A 320 33.30 -104.78 0.90
N GLU A 321 33.44 -105.30 2.12
CA GLU A 321 33.97 -106.65 2.37
C GLU A 321 32.89 -107.74 2.29
N ASN A 322 31.64 -107.43 2.66
CA ASN A 322 30.57 -108.42 2.84
C ASN A 322 29.56 -108.47 1.69
N ASN A 323 29.34 -107.37 0.97
CA ASN A 323 28.41 -107.28 -0.15
C ASN A 323 28.89 -106.23 -1.18
N PRO A 324 29.88 -106.58 -2.03
CA PRO A 324 30.52 -105.63 -2.94
C PRO A 324 29.57 -105.08 -4.02
N VAL A 325 28.52 -105.82 -4.37
CA VAL A 325 27.51 -105.37 -5.34
C VAL A 325 26.70 -104.20 -4.79
N GLN A 326 26.19 -104.31 -3.56
CA GLN A 326 25.49 -103.18 -2.90
C GLN A 326 26.42 -102.01 -2.60
N ALA A 327 27.68 -102.28 -2.23
CA ALA A 327 28.66 -101.21 -2.02
C ALA A 327 28.89 -100.36 -3.29
N LYS A 328 28.93 -101.01 -4.47
CA LYS A 328 29.01 -100.31 -5.76
C LYS A 328 27.79 -99.45 -6.03
N THR A 329 26.58 -99.92 -5.72
CA THR A 329 25.35 -99.12 -5.86
C THR A 329 25.40 -97.85 -5.01
N HIS A 330 25.80 -97.96 -3.74
CA HIS A 330 25.94 -96.78 -2.87
C HIS A 330 27.02 -95.79 -3.35
N LEU A 331 28.13 -96.26 -3.94
CA LEU A 331 29.11 -95.37 -4.57
C LEU A 331 28.55 -94.65 -5.81
N GLN A 332 27.75 -95.34 -6.63
CA GLN A 332 27.08 -94.71 -7.78
C GLN A 332 26.06 -93.65 -7.34
N GLU A 333 25.29 -93.92 -6.28
CA GLU A 333 24.37 -92.94 -5.70
C GLU A 333 25.15 -91.73 -5.13
N ALA A 334 26.28 -91.95 -4.44
CA ALA A 334 27.15 -90.88 -3.95
C ALA A 334 27.69 -90.01 -5.10
N GLU A 335 28.12 -90.63 -6.20
CA GLU A 335 28.62 -89.94 -7.40
C GLU A 335 27.51 -89.11 -8.07
N GLN A 336 26.31 -89.68 -8.21
CA GLN A 336 25.16 -88.96 -8.76
C GLN A 336 24.80 -87.74 -7.90
N LEU A 337 24.76 -87.89 -6.57
CA LEU A 337 24.49 -86.77 -5.66
C LEU A 337 25.57 -85.68 -5.76
N ALA A 338 26.84 -86.06 -5.92
CA ALA A 338 27.93 -85.10 -6.10
C ALA A 338 27.85 -84.35 -7.44
N GLN A 339 27.51 -85.05 -8.53
CA GLN A 339 27.28 -84.43 -9.84
C GLN A 339 26.10 -83.46 -9.81
N LEU A 340 25.00 -83.85 -9.15
CA LEU A 340 23.81 -83.02 -9.03
C LEU A 340 24.10 -81.76 -8.21
N ALA A 341 24.87 -81.88 -7.12
CA ALA A 341 25.33 -80.73 -6.34
C ALA A 341 26.21 -79.77 -7.14
N GLN A 342 27.14 -80.31 -7.95
CA GLN A 342 27.98 -79.49 -8.82
C GLN A 342 27.14 -78.75 -9.87
N GLN A 343 26.13 -79.42 -10.43
CA GLN A 343 25.26 -78.85 -11.45
C GLN A 343 24.40 -77.72 -10.87
N GLU A 344 23.75 -77.94 -9.72
CA GLU A 344 22.99 -76.90 -9.01
C GLU A 344 23.86 -75.68 -8.66
N LEU A 345 25.09 -75.89 -8.16
CA LEU A 345 26.04 -74.80 -7.91
C LEU A 345 26.33 -73.99 -9.18
N THR A 346 26.51 -74.67 -10.30
CA THR A 346 26.90 -74.03 -11.56
C THR A 346 25.75 -73.24 -12.15
N GLU A 347 24.54 -73.80 -12.12
CA GLU A 347 23.32 -73.14 -12.61
C GLU A 347 23.01 -71.88 -11.77
N LEU A 348 23.09 -71.97 -10.44
CA LEU A 348 22.78 -70.83 -9.58
C LEU A 348 23.84 -69.71 -9.65
N ILE A 349 25.13 -70.06 -9.83
CA ILE A 349 26.20 -69.06 -10.04
C ILE A 349 25.99 -68.29 -11.34
N GLN A 350 25.35 -68.87 -12.35
CA GLN A 350 25.04 -68.18 -13.60
C GLN A 350 23.80 -67.27 -13.50
N GLU A 351 22.91 -67.50 -12.54
CA GLU A 351 21.75 -66.63 -12.26
C GLU A 351 22.10 -65.40 -11.39
N LEU A 352 23.25 -65.41 -10.72
CA LEU A 352 23.81 -64.30 -9.92
C LEU A 352 24.63 -63.34 -10.77
#